data_AF-A0A1U7D4S7-F1
#
_entry.id   AF-A0A1U7D4S7-F1
#
_cell.length_a   1.000
_cell.length_b   1.000
_cell.length_c   1.000
_cell.angle_alpha   90.00
_cell.angle_beta   90.00
_cell.angle_gamma   90.00
#
_symmetry.space_group_name_H-M   'P 1'
#
loop_
_entity.id
_entity.type
_entity.pdbx_description
1 polymer ?
#
loop_
_entity_poly.entity_id
_entity_poly.type
_entity_poly.pdbx_seq_one_letter_code
_entity_poly.pdbx_strand_id
1 'polypeptide(L)'
;MTREVEGSRFLLRVKDRMAEVTRTSFEFPARFGPISERAQKAVHLETGCEPEWVTGDPAMMVMGLSCNGEPAPPEPRNRSISCEIFDAVYSERFGGSAAVECTQW
;
A
#
# COMPACT_ATOMS: atom_id res chain seq x y z
N MET A 1 -13.82 -4.00 7.74
CA MET A 1 -13.93 -2.93 8.77
C MET A 1 -13.31 -1.67 8.21
N THR A 2 -13.67 -0.47 8.69
CA THR A 2 -13.06 0.79 8.22
C THR A 2 -12.24 1.45 9.32
N ARG A 3 -11.05 1.95 8.99
CA ARG A 3 -10.16 2.65 9.93
C ARG A 3 -9.58 3.92 9.30
N GLU A 4 -9.41 4.94 10.12
CA GLU A 4 -8.75 6.18 9.74
C GLU A 4 -7.44 6.33 10.52
N VAL A 5 -6.36 6.64 9.80
CA VAL A 5 -5.04 6.88 10.36
C VAL A 5 -4.45 8.09 9.63
N GLU A 6 -4.20 9.17 10.38
CA GLU A 6 -3.48 10.36 9.87
C GLU A 6 -4.06 10.87 8.53
N GLY A 7 -5.39 11.04 8.50
CA GLY A 7 -6.13 11.52 7.33
C GLY A 7 -6.38 10.49 6.21
N SER A 8 -5.74 9.32 6.28
CA SER A 8 -6.00 8.21 5.36
C SER A 8 -7.09 7.30 5.88
N ARG A 9 -8.09 6.99 5.05
CA ARG A 9 -9.19 6.06 5.39
C ARG A 9 -9.04 4.75 4.62
N PHE A 10 -9.11 3.64 5.34
CA PHE A 10 -8.88 2.30 4.83
C PHE A 10 -10.08 1.39 5.12
N LEU A 11 -10.47 0.61 4.12
CA LEU A 11 -11.33 -0.56 4.26
C LEU A 11 -10.42 -1.79 4.40
N LEU A 12 -10.51 -2.44 5.54
CA LEU A 12 -9.72 -3.62 5.93
C LEU A 12 -10.56 -4.89 5.74
N ARG A 13 -9.99 -5.88 5.07
CA ARG A 13 -10.50 -7.26 5.02
C ARG A 13 -9.40 -8.19 5.54
N VAL A 14 -9.65 -8.78 6.69
CA VAL A 14 -8.70 -9.69 7.34
C VAL A 14 -9.21 -11.11 7.17
N LYS A 15 -8.33 -12.00 6.74
CA LYS A 15 -8.61 -13.44 6.67
C LYS A 15 -7.35 -14.20 7.05
N ASP A 16 -7.50 -15.12 7.99
CA ASP A 16 -6.38 -15.87 8.57
C ASP A 16 -5.30 -14.89 9.08
N ARG A 17 -4.07 -14.97 8.56
CA ARG A 17 -2.95 -14.08 8.91
C ARG A 17 -2.58 -13.14 7.76
N MET A 18 -3.59 -12.75 6.97
CA MET A 18 -3.46 -11.87 5.81
C MET A 18 -4.48 -10.73 5.93
N ALA A 19 -4.10 -9.54 5.47
CA ALA A 19 -5.02 -8.41 5.33
C ALA A 19 -4.95 -7.80 3.93
N GLU A 20 -6.12 -7.63 3.31
CA GLU A 20 -6.33 -6.74 2.16
C GLU A 20 -6.79 -5.38 2.67
N VAL A 21 -6.18 -4.32 2.17
CA VAL A 21 -6.39 -2.94 2.61
C VAL A 21 -6.66 -2.05 1.41
N THR A 22 -7.90 -1.58 1.29
CA THR A 22 -8.31 -0.63 0.23
C THR A 22 -8.39 0.78 0.79
N ARG A 23 -7.66 1.73 0.22
CA ARG A 23 -7.78 3.15 0.58
C ARG A 23 -9.05 3.75 -0.04
N THR A 24 -9.77 4.52 0.76
CA THR A 24 -11.07 5.13 0.40
C THR A 24 -11.08 6.67 0.57
N SER A 25 -10.00 7.25 1.08
CA SER A 25 -9.75 8.70 1.05
C SER A 25 -8.98 9.10 -0.20
N PHE A 26 -9.22 10.31 -0.69
CA PHE A 26 -8.39 10.93 -1.71
C PHE A 26 -7.10 11.49 -1.09
N GLU A 27 -5.96 11.35 -1.76
CA GLU A 27 -4.68 11.93 -1.35
C GLU A 27 -3.79 12.14 -2.57
N PHE A 28 -3.09 13.27 -2.64
CA PHE A 28 -2.18 13.61 -3.74
C PHE A 28 -0.94 14.37 -3.22
N PRO A 29 0.29 13.98 -3.63
CA PRO A 29 0.61 12.77 -4.39
C PRO A 29 0.38 11.51 -3.55
N ALA A 30 -0.16 10.46 -4.15
CA ALA A 30 -0.46 9.21 -3.46
C ALA A 30 0.77 8.32 -3.34
N ARG A 31 1.78 8.75 -2.57
CA ARG A 31 3.04 8.02 -2.42
C ARG A 31 2.87 6.72 -1.64
N PHE A 32 3.38 5.62 -2.17
CA PHE A 32 3.23 4.29 -1.58
C PHE A 32 3.77 4.22 -0.15
N GLY A 33 5.03 4.57 0.10
CA GLY A 33 5.67 4.42 1.42
C GLY A 33 4.85 5.00 2.58
N PRO A 34 4.54 6.32 2.57
CA PRO A 34 3.73 6.93 3.63
C PRO A 34 2.30 6.39 3.73
N ILE A 35 1.69 5.94 2.62
CA ILE A 35 0.35 5.35 2.64
C ILE A 35 0.40 3.93 3.22
N SER A 36 1.41 3.13 2.85
CA SER A 36 1.58 1.76 3.31
C SER A 36 1.90 1.69 4.81
N GLU A 37 2.71 2.62 5.34
CA GLU A 37 2.97 2.73 6.79
C GLU A 37 1.68 2.99 7.57
N ARG A 38 0.84 3.92 7.10
CA ARG A 38 -0.46 4.21 7.71
C ARG A 38 -1.43 3.04 7.59
N ALA A 39 -1.40 2.32 6.48
CA ALA A 39 -2.20 1.11 6.28
C ALA A 39 -1.78 -0.02 7.23
N GLN A 40 -0.48 -0.26 7.39
CA GLN A 40 0.07 -1.23 8.36
C GLN A 40 -0.35 -0.87 9.78
N LYS A 41 -0.23 0.40 10.17
CA LYS A 41 -0.72 0.90 11.46
C LYS A 41 -2.22 0.67 11.65
N ALA A 42 -3.03 0.90 10.61
CA ALA A 42 -4.47 0.64 10.65
C ALA A 42 -4.78 -0.86 10.91
N VAL A 43 -4.03 -1.76 10.27
CA VAL A 43 -4.18 -3.21 10.47
C VAL A 43 -3.70 -3.67 11.84
N HIS A 44 -2.57 -3.15 12.33
CA HIS A 44 -2.09 -3.43 13.68
C HIS A 44 -3.12 -3.00 14.73
N LEU A 45 -3.68 -1.79 14.61
CA LEU A 45 -4.71 -1.29 15.53
C LEU A 45 -6.01 -2.10 15.48
N GLU A 46 -6.34 -2.71 14.34
CA GLU A 46 -7.55 -3.52 14.18
C GLU A 46 -7.36 -4.97 14.66
N THR A 47 -6.19 -5.55 14.42
CA THR A 47 -5.96 -7.00 14.62
C THR A 47 -5.11 -7.32 15.86
N GLY A 48 -4.30 -6.38 16.32
CA GLY A 48 -3.24 -6.60 17.32
C GLY A 48 -2.04 -7.41 16.78
N CYS A 49 -2.05 -7.82 15.51
CA CYS A 49 -0.94 -8.51 14.88
C CYS A 49 0.04 -7.53 14.24
N GLU A 50 1.28 -7.97 14.06
CA GLU A 50 2.33 -7.16 13.42
C GLU A 50 2.36 -7.41 11.90
N PRO A 51 2.20 -6.37 11.06
CA PRO A 51 2.38 -6.50 9.61
C PRO A 51 3.88 -6.61 9.26
N GLU A 52 4.34 -7.78 8.83
CA GLU A 52 5.78 -8.00 8.55
C GLU A 52 6.19 -7.55 7.14
N TRP A 53 5.27 -7.56 6.19
CA TRP A 53 5.50 -7.11 4.82
C TRP A 53 4.21 -6.52 4.24
N VAL A 54 4.34 -5.63 3.27
CA VAL A 54 3.22 -5.01 2.54
C VAL A 54 3.61 -4.85 1.08
N THR A 55 2.66 -5.14 0.18
CA THR A 55 2.84 -5.03 -1.26
C THR A 55 1.57 -4.53 -1.94
N GLY A 56 1.68 -4.14 -3.21
CA GLY A 56 0.57 -3.62 -4.01
C GLY A 56 0.80 -2.17 -4.45
N ASP A 57 -0.27 -1.38 -4.42
CA ASP A 57 -0.27 0.03 -4.82
C ASP A 57 -0.93 0.92 -3.74
N PRO A 58 -0.80 2.26 -3.82
CA PRO A 58 -1.32 3.15 -2.78
C PRO A 58 -2.86 3.17 -2.64
N ALA A 59 -3.61 2.58 -3.58
CA ALA A 59 -5.05 2.42 -3.50
C ALA A 59 -5.46 1.05 -2.94
N MET A 60 -4.70 -0.02 -3.23
CA MET A 60 -4.96 -1.37 -2.72
C MET A 60 -3.67 -2.09 -2.34
N MET A 61 -3.61 -2.54 -1.10
CA MET A 61 -2.45 -3.22 -0.52
C MET A 61 -2.83 -4.58 0.05
N VAL A 62 -1.86 -5.49 0.08
CA VAL A 62 -1.94 -6.76 0.78
C VAL A 62 -0.75 -6.86 1.73
N MET A 63 -0.98 -7.41 2.91
CA MET A 63 0.06 -7.61 3.92
C MET A 63 -0.09 -8.93 4.67
N GLY A 64 1.05 -9.48 5.08
CA GLY A 64 1.13 -10.68 5.92
C GLY A 64 1.31 -10.29 7.38
N LEU A 65 0.62 -11.02 8.26
CA LEU A 65 0.52 -10.71 9.67
C LEU A 65 1.21 -11.77 10.52
N SER A 66 2.04 -11.30 11.44
CA SER A 66 2.63 -12.06 12.53
C SER A 66 1.74 -11.93 13.75
N CYS A 67 1.18 -13.06 14.19
CA CYS A 67 0.17 -13.09 15.25
C CYS A 67 0.59 -14.12 16.30
N ASN A 68 0.57 -13.75 17.59
CA ASN A 68 0.86 -14.67 18.71
C ASN A 68 2.22 -15.40 18.60
N GLY A 69 3.22 -14.76 18.00
CA GLY A 69 4.56 -15.36 17.80
C GLY A 69 4.69 -16.26 16.58
N GLU A 70 3.61 -16.47 15.81
CA GLU A 70 3.68 -17.16 14.52
C GLU A 70 4.13 -16.20 13.41
N PRO A 71 5.16 -16.55 12.61
CA PRO A 71 5.72 -15.67 11.58
C PRO A 71 4.71 -15.46 10.45
N ALA A 72 4.70 -14.29 9.81
CA ALA A 72 3.74 -13.97 8.74
C ALA A 72 3.78 -15.02 7.60
N PRO A 73 2.64 -15.24 6.89
CA PRO A 73 2.67 -16.04 5.67
C PRO A 73 3.70 -15.45 4.70
N PRO A 74 4.33 -16.26 3.84
CA PRO A 74 5.35 -15.75 2.92
C PRO A 74 4.74 -14.70 2.01
N GLU A 75 5.50 -13.63 1.77
CA GLU A 75 5.10 -12.60 0.82
C GLU A 75 4.78 -13.22 -0.55
N PRO A 76 3.61 -12.91 -1.14
CA PRO A 76 3.27 -13.33 -2.48
C PRO A 76 4.38 -12.88 -3.42
N ARG A 77 5.13 -13.85 -3.96
CA ARG A 77 6.20 -13.58 -4.93
C ARG A 77 5.60 -13.08 -6.23
N ASN A 78 5.37 -11.79 -6.30
CA ASN A 78 5.20 -11.08 -7.54
C ASN A 78 6.28 -10.01 -7.52
N ARG A 79 7.32 -10.16 -8.36
CA ARG A 79 8.29 -9.07 -8.57
C ARG A 79 7.53 -7.95 -9.26
N SER A 80 6.86 -7.11 -8.47
CA SER A 80 6.08 -6.01 -8.98
C SER A 80 6.95 -4.77 -8.88
N ILE A 81 7.18 -4.14 -10.02
CA ILE A 81 7.78 -2.82 -10.07
C ILE A 81 6.61 -1.85 -10.03
N SER A 82 6.49 -1.08 -8.96
CA SER A 82 5.54 0.03 -8.87
C SER A 82 6.26 1.30 -9.32
N CYS A 83 5.72 2.01 -10.30
CA CYS A 83 6.28 3.27 -10.80
C CYS A 83 5.27 4.40 -10.61
N GLU A 84 5.64 5.42 -9.86
CA GLU A 84 4.86 6.64 -9.65
C GLU A 84 5.37 7.76 -10.56
N ILE A 85 4.48 8.44 -11.28
CA ILE A 85 4.84 9.61 -12.11
C ILE A 85 5.10 10.80 -11.18
N PHE A 86 6.33 11.32 -11.21
CA PHE A 86 6.75 12.47 -10.40
C PHE A 86 6.76 13.78 -11.20
N ASP A 87 7.01 13.71 -12.51
CA ASP A 87 6.93 14.85 -13.42
C ASP A 87 6.41 14.38 -14.78
N ALA A 88 5.65 15.20 -15.48
CA ALA A 88 5.16 14.89 -16.81
C ALA A 88 4.95 16.15 -17.64
N VAL A 89 5.58 16.20 -18.80
CA VAL A 89 5.39 17.23 -19.82
C VAL A 89 4.70 16.58 -21.01
N TYR A 90 3.58 17.14 -21.47
CA TYR A 90 2.86 16.66 -22.65
C TYR A 90 2.46 17.81 -23.57
N SER A 91 2.64 17.63 -24.88
CA SER A 91 2.11 18.53 -25.91
C SER A 91 1.55 17.73 -27.10
N GLU A 92 0.44 18.21 -27.68
CA GLU A 92 -0.22 17.54 -28.81
C GLU A 92 0.67 17.39 -30.05
N ARG A 93 1.68 18.26 -30.19
CA ARG A 93 2.51 18.35 -31.40
C ARG A 93 3.82 17.56 -31.33
N PHE A 94 4.38 17.37 -30.13
CA PHE A 94 5.70 16.73 -29.93
C PHE A 94 5.66 15.47 -29.05
N GLY A 95 4.48 15.08 -28.58
CA GLY A 95 4.34 14.04 -27.56
C GLY A 95 4.69 14.55 -26.17
N GLY A 96 4.96 13.64 -25.25
CA GLY A 96 5.30 13.96 -23.87
C GLY A 96 6.33 13.03 -23.25
N SER A 97 6.94 13.49 -22.16
CA SER A 97 7.88 12.76 -21.33
C SER A 97 7.39 12.75 -19.89
N ALA A 98 7.50 11.62 -19.21
CA ALA A 98 7.25 11.52 -17.78
C ALA A 98 8.50 11.03 -17.05
N ALA A 99 8.84 11.67 -15.94
CA ALA A 99 9.77 11.14 -14.96
C ALA A 99 8.97 10.26 -13.99
N VAL A 100 9.44 9.03 -13.80
CA VAL A 100 8.84 8.07 -12.86
C VAL A 100 9.83 7.70 -11.77
N GLU A 101 9.35 7.58 -10.55
CA GLU A 101 10.07 6.95 -9.44
C GLU A 101 9.56 5.52 -9.32
N CYS A 102 10.43 4.54 -9.54
CA CYS A 102 10.08 3.13 -9.49
C CYS A 102 10.64 2.49 -8.22
N THR A 103 9.79 1.78 -7.48
CA THR A 103 10.18 0.96 -6.34
C THR A 103 9.91 -0.51 -6.65
N GLN A 104 10.90 -1.35 -6.34
CA GLN A 104 10.80 -2.81 -6.46
C GLN A 104 10.49 -3.38 -5.08
N TRP A 105 9.43 -4.18 -5.02
CA TRP A 105 9.04 -4.98 -3.86
C TRP A 105 9.20 -6.46 -4.20
#